data_AF-A0A523NVR9-F1
#
_entry.id   AF-A0A523NVR9-F1
#
_cell.length_a   1.000
_cell.length_b   1.000
_cell.length_c   1.000
_cell.angle_alpha   90.00
_cell.angle_beta   90.00
_cell.angle_gamma   90.00
#
_symmetry.space_group_name_H-M   'P 1'
#
loop_
_entity.id
_entity.type
_entity.pdbx_description
1 polymer ?
#
loop_
_entity_poly.entity_id
_entity_poly.type
_entity_poly.pdbx_seq_one_letter_code
_entity_poly.pdbx_strand_id
1 'polypeptide(L)'
;MSRWAVKRFAVAAGLVSFTLVFFGSWFYGARVWFSFFRGLEGFVVFGSLAWLVLSGWSALKSKERRGGGDDPDKGVNLDQTA
;
A
#
# COMPACT_ATOMS: atom_id res chain seq x y z
N MET A 1 3.28 -8.53 -4.36
CA MET A 1 4.25 -8.30 -3.27
C MET A 1 3.74 -9.03 -2.02
N SER A 2 4.63 -9.53 -1.15
CA SER A 2 4.19 -10.05 0.15
C SER A 2 3.51 -8.93 0.96
N ARG A 3 2.42 -9.24 1.69
CA ARG A 3 1.72 -8.29 2.58
C ARG A 3 2.69 -7.60 3.56
N TRP A 4 3.75 -8.28 3.95
CA TRP A 4 4.81 -7.76 4.81
C TRP A 4 5.64 -6.65 4.14
N ALA A 5 5.94 -6.78 2.84
CA ALA A 5 6.66 -5.77 2.08
C ALA A 5 5.82 -4.51 1.88
N VAL A 6 4.52 -4.66 1.60
CA VAL A 6 3.58 -3.55 1.50
C VAL A 6 3.50 -2.78 2.82
N LYS A 7 3.51 -3.49 3.95
CA LYS A 7 3.43 -2.87 5.29
C LYS A 7 4.67 -2.07 5.61
N ARG A 8 5.85 -2.64 5.32
CA ARG A 8 7.13 -1.95 5.48
C ARG A 8 7.21 -0.69 4.62
N PHE A 9 6.78 -0.75 3.35
CA PHE A 9 6.75 0.41 2.48
C PHE A 9 5.79 1.50 2.95
N ALA A 10 4.58 1.12 3.39
CA ALA A 10 3.61 2.09 3.92
C ALA A 10 4.11 2.77 5.20
N VAL A 11 4.75 2.01 6.10
CA VAL A 11 5.36 2.56 7.33
C VAL A 11 6.53 3.49 6.99
N ALA A 12 7.40 3.11 6.05
CA ALA A 12 8.49 3.95 5.61
C ALA A 12 7.99 5.26 4.97
N ALA A 13 6.98 5.17 4.09
CA ALA A 13 6.36 6.35 3.48
C ALA A 13 5.73 7.28 4.53
N GLY A 14 5.05 6.71 5.53
CA GLY A 14 4.53 7.46 6.66
C GLY A 14 5.64 8.17 7.43
N LEU A 15 6.73 7.48 7.77
CA LEU A 15 7.88 8.05 8.50
C LEU A 15 8.55 9.19 7.75
N VAL A 16 8.71 9.05 6.44
CA VAL A 16 9.27 10.12 5.58
C VAL A 16 8.35 11.35 5.59
N SER A 17 7.04 11.14 5.46
CA SER A 17 6.05 12.21 5.53
C SER A 17 6.05 12.91 6.90
N PHE A 18 6.09 12.13 7.98
CA PHE A 18 6.23 12.66 9.35
C PHE A 18 7.43 13.58 9.45
N THR A 19 8.59 13.13 8.97
CA THR A 19 9.85 13.88 9.07
C THR A 19 9.76 15.19 8.28
N LEU A 20 9.25 15.15 7.05
CA LEU A 20 9.07 16.35 6.21
C LEU A 20 8.13 17.36 6.86
N VAL A 21 6.98 16.92 7.36
CA VAL A 21 5.97 17.82 7.95
C VAL A 21 6.41 18.33 9.32
N PHE A 22 7.09 17.49 10.11
CA PHE A 22 7.64 17.86 11.42
C PHE A 22 8.74 18.93 11.28
N PHE A 23 9.75 18.67 10.44
CA PHE A 23 10.83 19.64 10.20
C PHE A 23 10.33 20.87 9.46
N GLY A 24 9.42 20.71 8.50
CA GLY A 24 8.77 21.83 7.83
C GLY A 24 8.04 22.73 8.82
N SER A 25 7.18 22.19 9.68
CA SER A 25 6.46 22.98 10.69
C SER A 25 7.41 23.62 11.70
N TRP A 26 8.46 22.90 12.11
CA TRP A 26 9.49 23.44 13.01
C TRP A 26 10.22 24.64 12.40
N PHE A 27 10.61 24.54 11.12
CA PHE A 27 11.29 25.62 10.40
C PHE A 27 10.38 26.85 10.21
N TYR A 28 9.07 26.65 10.06
CA TYR A 28 8.06 27.71 10.02
C TYR A 28 7.76 28.34 11.40
N GLY A 29 8.50 27.99 12.46
CA GLY A 29 8.40 28.60 13.79
C GLY A 29 7.28 28.03 14.67
N ALA A 30 6.68 26.89 14.30
CA ALA A 30 5.72 26.23 15.16
C ALA A 30 6.43 25.62 16.39
N ARG A 31 5.77 25.67 17.56
CA ARG A 31 6.27 25.00 18.78
C ARG A 31 6.40 23.49 18.51
N VAL A 32 7.40 22.85 19.12
CA VAL A 32 7.74 21.42 18.92
C VAL A 32 6.50 20.53 19.00
N TRP A 33 5.64 20.81 19.98
CA TRP A 33 4.38 20.10 20.19
C TRP A 33 3.42 20.20 18.99
N PHE A 34 3.24 21.39 18.42
CA PHE A 34 2.39 21.58 17.25
C PHE A 34 2.98 20.94 15.99
N SER A 35 4.31 21.00 15.82
CA SER A 35 5.01 20.32 14.74
C SER A 35 4.88 18.80 14.82
N PHE A 36 4.89 18.25 16.04
CA PHE A 36 4.69 16.82 16.28
C PHE A 36 3.30 16.36 15.85
N PHE A 37 2.24 17.06 16.27
CA PHE A 37 0.87 16.71 15.89
C PHE A 37 0.64 16.82 14.37
N ARG A 38 1.17 17.86 13.72
CA ARG A 38 1.13 17.99 12.25
C ARG A 38 1.91 16.87 11.55
N GLY A 39 3.08 16.51 12.06
CA GLY A 39 3.85 15.38 11.56
C GLY A 39 3.05 14.08 11.64
N LEU A 40 2.36 13.85 12.76
CA LEU A 40 1.57 12.65 13.01
C LEU A 40 0.33 12.58 12.10
N GLU A 41 -0.29 13.72 11.82
CA GLU A 41 -1.36 13.85 10.82
C GLU A 41 -0.84 13.48 9.42
N GLY A 42 0.33 14.01 9.04
CA GLY A 42 1.02 13.62 7.80
C GLY A 42 1.33 12.12 7.73
N PHE A 43 1.83 11.53 8.82
CA PHE A 43 2.08 10.09 8.90
C PHE A 43 0.82 9.27 8.63
N VAL A 44 -0.29 9.61 9.30
CA VAL A 44 -1.55 8.87 9.20
C VAL A 44 -2.14 9.00 7.80
N VAL A 45 -2.19 10.22 7.25
CA VAL A 45 -2.78 10.47 5.92
C VAL A 45 -1.95 9.77 4.84
N PHE A 46 -0.65 10.07 4.77
CA PHE A 46 0.21 9.56 3.70
C PHE A 46 0.55 8.07 3.87
N GLY A 47 0.69 7.58 5.11
CA GLY A 47 0.89 6.15 5.39
C GLY A 47 -0.34 5.32 5.02
N SER A 48 -1.54 5.80 5.34
CA SER A 48 -2.80 5.15 4.95
C SER A 48 -2.99 5.16 3.43
N LEU A 49 -2.68 6.29 2.77
CA LEU A 49 -2.75 6.40 1.31
C LEU A 49 -1.80 5.42 0.63
N ALA A 50 -0.55 5.37 1.07
CA ALA A 50 0.45 4.44 0.54
C ALA A 50 0.00 2.99 0.71
N TRP A 51 -0.55 2.63 1.88
CA TRP A 51 -1.12 1.30 2.11
C TRP A 51 -2.27 0.98 1.15
N LEU A 52 -3.22 1.91 0.96
CA LEU A 52 -4.35 1.75 0.03
C LEU A 52 -3.88 1.58 -1.41
N VAL A 53 -2.98 2.44 -1.88
CA VAL A 53 -2.46 2.42 -3.24
C VAL A 53 -1.67 1.14 -3.51
N LEU A 54 -0.73 0.77 -2.63
CA LEU A 54 0.04 -0.48 -2.82
C LEU A 54 -0.83 -1.73 -2.70
N SER A 55 -1.82 -1.74 -1.80
CA SER A 55 -2.74 -2.88 -1.64
C SER A 55 -3.66 -3.02 -2.86
N GLY A 56 -4.22 -1.91 -3.34
CA GLY A 56 -5.05 -1.87 -4.54
C GLY A 56 -4.27 -2.24 -5.80
N TRP A 57 -3.06 -1.73 -5.96
CA TRP A 57 -2.17 -2.09 -7.07
C TRP A 57 -1.76 -3.56 -7.03
N SER A 58 -1.45 -4.10 -5.85
CA SER A 58 -1.12 -5.52 -5.72
C SER A 58 -2.34 -6.42 -5.98
N ALA A 59 -3.55 -5.98 -5.63
CA ALA A 59 -4.78 -6.71 -5.94
C ALA A 59 -5.09 -6.70 -7.44
N LEU A 60 -4.93 -5.54 -8.09
CA LEU A 60 -5.10 -5.40 -9.54
C LEU A 60 -4.10 -6.27 -10.31
N LYS A 61 -2.82 -6.20 -9.95
CA LYS A 61 -1.75 -7.02 -10.56
C LYS A 61 -1.95 -8.52 -10.30
N SER A 62 -2.53 -8.89 -9.15
CA SER A 62 -2.89 -10.28 -8.86
C SER A 62 -4.08 -10.76 -9.70
N LYS A 63 -5.02 -9.88 -10.03
CA LYS A 63 -6.17 -10.19 -10.90
C LYS A 63 -5.75 -10.32 -12.35
N GLU A 64 -4.82 -9.47 -12.79
CA GLU A 64 -4.22 -9.52 -14.14
C GLU A 64 -3.38 -10.80 -14.34
N ARG A 65 -2.63 -11.24 -13.33
CA ARG A 65 -1.95 -12.55 -13.37
C ARG A 65 -2.88 -13.76 -13.34
N ARG A 66 -4.12 -13.62 -12.85
CA ARG A 66 -5.14 -14.67 -12.86
C ARG A 66 -6.07 -14.60 -14.08
N GLY A 67 -6.00 -13.54 -14.88
CA GLY A 67 -6.77 -13.37 -16.11
C GLY A 67 -6.01 -13.78 -17.38
N GLY A 68 -4.77 -14.26 -17.26
CA GLY A 68 -3.88 -14.51 -18.39
C GLY A 68 -3.19 -15.87 -18.39
N GLY A 69 -3.70 -16.86 -17.66
CA GLY A 69 -3.12 -18.20 -17.66
C GLY A 69 -3.87 -19.14 -16.74
N ASP A 70 -4.26 -20.28 -17.30
CA ASP A 70 -4.77 -21.48 -16.65
C ASP A 70 -6.21 -21.43 -16.14
N ASP A 71 -7.12 -21.65 -17.07
CA ASP A 71 -8.32 -22.46 -16.87
C ASP A 71 -7.95 -23.91 -17.29
N PRO A 72 -7.34 -24.74 -16.42
CA PRO A 72 -6.89 -26.09 -16.78
C PRO A 72 -8.03 -27.11 -16.89
N ASP A 73 -9.29 -26.70 -16.66
CA ASP A 73 -10.44 -27.60 -16.59
C ASP A 73 -11.35 -27.56 -17.84
N LYS A 74 -10.85 -27.05 -18.97
CA LYS A 74 -11.55 -27.10 -20.28
C LYS A 74 -10.86 -28.07 -21.26
N GLY A 75 -10.74 -29.35 -20.88
CA GLY A 75 -10.07 -30.32 -21.77
C GLY A 75 -10.39 -31.80 -21.63
N VAL A 76 -10.99 -32.27 -20.53
CA VAL A 76 -11.14 -33.74 -20.33
C VAL A 76 -12.43 -34.01 -19.56
N ASN A 77 -13.56 -34.17 -20.26
CA ASN A 77 -14.73 -34.94 -19.79
C ASN A 77 -15.87 -34.98 -20.82
N LEU A 78 -15.57 -35.26 -22.10
CA LEU A 78 -16.60 -35.61 -23.09
C LEU A 78 -16.52 -37.08 -23.56
N ASP A 79 -15.53 -37.85 -23.09
CA ASP A 79 -15.36 -39.27 -23.45
C ASP A 79 -15.85 -40.27 -22.39
N GLN A 80 -16.46 -39.80 -21.30
CA GLN A 80 -17.10 -40.67 -20.29
C GLN A 80 -18.61 -40.51 -20.32
N THR A 81 -19.24 -41.03 -21.37
CA THR A 81 -20.62 -41.53 -21.27
C THR A 81 -20.69 -42.81 -22.10
N ALA A 82 -20.44 -43.91 -21.40
CA ALA A 82 -20.81 -45.26 -21.83
C ALA A 82 -22.33 -45.44 -21.75
#